data_AF-A0A519W3C2-F1
#
_entry.id   AF-A0A519W3C2-F1
#
_cell.length_a   1.000
_cell.length_b   1.000
_cell.length_c   1.000
_cell.angle_alpha   90.00
_cell.angle_beta   90.00
_cell.angle_gamma   90.00
#
_symmetry.space_group_name_H-M   'P 1'
#
loop_
_entity.id
_entity.type
_entity.pdbx_description
1 polymer ?
#
loop_
_entity_poly.entity_id
_entity_poly.type
_entity_poly.pdbx_seq_one_letter_code
_entity_poly.pdbx_strand_id
1 'polypeptide(L)'
;MKNLRRSAILPLAILIGLSSCKKDFKEINTNPNTISFALPQTLLAPAITSVVSANMNRSQRVNNELMQVTVNMGDTEGKIFRYEVRSGEGDYLWNSWYRELTNFKDIYQGGEDNLNDSYKGISLICQAWVYSLITDTYGDAPYLESNKGREGNMTPVFDLQKDIYLGIFEKLEEANNLLKTNTAILGTSDPIYQGNVARWRKFGNSLYLRLLLRVSA
;
A
#
# COMPACT_ATOMS: atom_id res chain seq x y z
N MET A 1 34.36 64.04 1.21
CA MET A 1 33.67 63.13 2.16
C MET A 1 32.17 62.89 1.90
N LYS A 2 31.55 63.38 0.80
CA LYS A 2 30.11 63.13 0.52
C LYS A 2 29.81 61.84 -0.28
N ASN A 3 30.82 61.24 -0.93
CA ASN A 3 30.62 60.09 -1.84
C ASN A 3 30.82 58.72 -1.17
N LEU A 4 31.44 58.65 0.03
CA LEU A 4 31.56 57.37 0.77
C LEU A 4 30.24 56.92 1.41
N ARG A 5 29.36 57.86 1.80
CA ARG A 5 28.06 57.52 2.41
C ARG A 5 27.06 56.89 1.43
N ARG A 6 27.20 57.13 0.11
CA ARG A 6 26.34 56.52 -0.92
C ARG A 6 26.80 55.12 -1.34
N SER A 7 28.10 54.82 -1.24
CA SER A 7 28.66 53.50 -1.61
C SER A 7 28.40 52.40 -0.58
N ALA A 8 28.10 52.75 0.68
CA ALA A 8 27.78 51.78 1.73
C ALA A 8 26.29 51.35 1.77
N ILE A 9 25.41 52.08 1.06
CA ILE A 9 23.96 51.81 1.06
C ILE A 9 23.60 50.63 0.13
N LEU A 10 24.32 50.50 -0.99
CA LEU A 10 24.12 49.43 -1.97
C LEU A 10 24.40 48.01 -1.42
N PRO A 11 25.55 47.74 -0.75
CA PRO A 11 25.81 46.40 -0.22
C PRO A 11 24.90 46.03 0.97
N LEU A 12 24.46 47.02 1.76
CA LEU A 12 23.54 46.79 2.87
C LEU A 12 22.11 46.45 2.40
N ALA A 13 21.64 47.07 1.31
CA ALA A 13 20.36 46.74 0.69
C ALA A 13 20.35 45.32 0.07
N ILE A 14 21.49 44.88 -0.49
CA ILE A 14 21.64 43.52 -1.05
C ILE A 14 21.64 42.45 0.06
N LEU A 15 22.26 42.72 1.22
CA LEU A 15 22.22 41.80 2.37
C LEU A 15 20.80 41.62 2.94
N ILE A 16 19.98 42.68 2.95
CA ILE A 16 18.60 42.61 3.46
C ILE A 16 17.70 41.81 2.50
N GLY A 17 17.92 41.92 1.18
CA GLY A 17 17.16 41.19 0.15
C GLY A 17 17.32 39.67 0.23
N LEU A 18 18.51 39.16 0.58
CA LEU A 18 18.77 37.71 0.69
C LEU A 18 18.08 37.05 1.88
N SER A 19 17.67 37.82 2.89
CA SER A 19 16.93 37.31 4.06
C SER A 19 15.42 37.16 3.82
N SER A 20 14.88 37.79 2.77
CA SER A 20 13.46 37.75 2.41
C SER A 20 13.11 36.51 1.58
N CYS A 21 14.01 36.05 0.70
CA CYS A 21 13.78 34.88 -0.16
C CYS A 21 13.74 33.52 0.57
N LYS A 22 13.91 33.49 1.89
CA LYS A 22 13.78 32.27 2.71
C LYS A 22 12.58 32.31 3.66
N LYS A 23 11.86 33.43 3.74
CA LYS A 23 10.68 33.52 4.59
C LYS A 23 9.53 32.77 3.92
N ASP A 24 8.91 31.89 4.68
CA ASP A 24 7.63 31.26 4.38
C ASP A 24 7.60 30.32 3.15
N PHE A 25 8.74 29.92 2.58
CA PHE A 25 8.76 28.97 1.46
C PHE A 25 8.14 27.61 1.82
N LYS A 26 8.28 27.19 3.09
CA LYS A 26 7.58 26.01 3.61
C LYS A 26 6.07 26.27 3.66
N GLU A 27 5.61 27.35 4.31
CA GLU A 27 4.17 27.65 4.42
C GLU A 27 3.49 27.89 3.06
N ILE A 28 4.13 28.60 2.13
CA ILE A 28 3.61 28.86 0.78
C ILE A 28 3.49 27.57 -0.05
N ASN A 29 4.38 26.59 0.16
CA ASN A 29 4.32 25.28 -0.49
C ASN A 29 3.62 24.21 0.35
N THR A 30 3.14 24.55 1.54
CA THR A 30 2.32 23.64 2.35
C THR A 30 0.87 23.92 2.00
N ASN A 31 0.25 23.03 1.22
CA ASN A 31 -1.13 23.19 0.82
C ASN A 31 -2.04 23.23 2.07
N PRO A 32 -2.73 24.33 2.38
CA PRO A 32 -3.54 24.45 3.60
C PRO A 32 -4.76 23.51 3.62
N ASN A 33 -5.06 22.84 2.50
CA ASN A 33 -6.11 21.83 2.39
C ASN A 33 -5.57 20.38 2.46
N THR A 34 -4.26 20.18 2.66
CA THR A 34 -3.76 18.81 2.88
C THR A 34 -4.15 18.37 4.29
N ILE A 35 -5.08 17.43 4.36
CA ILE A 35 -5.23 16.60 5.56
C ILE A 35 -3.90 15.85 5.69
N SER A 36 -3.16 16.11 6.78
CA SER A 36 -1.83 15.54 7.01
C SER A 36 -1.85 14.04 7.27
N PHE A 37 -3.05 13.46 7.42
CA PHE A 37 -3.30 12.04 7.62
C PHE A 37 -4.59 11.62 6.93
N ALA A 38 -4.63 10.42 6.36
CA ALA A 38 -5.86 9.87 5.80
C ALA A 38 -6.58 9.03 6.86
N LEU A 39 -7.88 9.26 7.03
CA LEU A 39 -8.68 8.52 8.01
C LEU A 39 -8.86 7.06 7.57
N PRO A 40 -8.74 6.07 8.46
CA PRO A 40 -8.94 4.65 8.14
C PRO A 40 -10.21 4.36 7.32
N GLN A 41 -11.33 4.97 7.69
CA GLN A 41 -12.62 4.83 7.01
C GLN A 41 -12.66 5.37 5.58
N THR A 42 -11.71 6.23 5.19
CA THR A 42 -11.63 6.78 3.82
C THR A 42 -10.76 5.94 2.90
N LEU A 43 -9.86 5.13 3.46
CA LEU A 43 -8.88 4.35 2.70
C LEU A 43 -9.35 2.92 2.39
N LEU A 44 -10.13 2.30 3.27
CA LEU A 44 -10.45 0.88 3.19
C LEU A 44 -11.15 0.49 1.88
N ALA A 45 -12.28 1.13 1.57
CA ALA A 45 -13.06 0.84 0.37
C ALA A 45 -12.28 1.03 -0.95
N PRO A 46 -11.61 2.18 -1.20
CA PRO A 46 -10.86 2.36 -2.44
C PRO A 46 -9.67 1.41 -2.55
N ALA A 47 -8.96 1.12 -1.45
CA ALA A 47 -7.82 0.21 -1.48
C ALA A 47 -8.24 -1.23 -1.84
N ILE A 48 -9.29 -1.76 -1.22
CA ILE A 48 -9.84 -3.08 -1.55
C ILE A 48 -10.29 -3.13 -3.02
N THR A 49 -11.01 -2.10 -3.47
CA THR A 49 -11.51 -2.04 -4.85
C THR A 49 -10.36 -2.07 -5.85
N SER A 50 -9.31 -1.28 -5.62
CA SER A 50 -8.11 -1.25 -6.47
C SER A 50 -7.41 -2.61 -6.55
N VAL A 51 -7.23 -3.30 -5.42
CA VAL A 51 -6.63 -4.66 -5.42
C VAL A 51 -7.50 -5.63 -6.22
N VAL A 52 -8.81 -5.64 -5.98
CA VAL A 52 -9.75 -6.55 -6.68
C VAL A 52 -9.75 -6.28 -8.19
N SER A 53 -9.84 -5.02 -8.62
CA SER A 53 -9.82 -4.65 -10.03
C SER A 53 -8.53 -5.07 -10.73
N ALA A 54 -7.37 -4.85 -10.09
CA ALA A 54 -6.09 -5.28 -10.62
C ALA A 54 -6.01 -6.81 -10.75
N ASN A 55 -6.49 -7.54 -9.74
CA ASN A 55 -6.51 -9.00 -9.74
C ASN A 55 -7.47 -9.57 -10.79
N MET A 56 -8.63 -8.95 -11.02
CA MET A 56 -9.57 -9.36 -12.06
C MET A 56 -8.97 -9.18 -13.45
N ASN A 57 -8.30 -8.05 -13.70
CA ASN A 57 -7.59 -7.81 -14.95
C ASN A 57 -6.51 -8.87 -15.19
N ARG A 58 -5.67 -9.15 -14.18
CA ARG A 58 -4.67 -10.22 -14.26
C ARG A 58 -5.30 -11.58 -14.52
N SER A 59 -6.36 -11.91 -13.80
CA SER A 59 -7.00 -13.22 -13.88
C SER A 59 -7.49 -13.49 -15.30
N GLN A 60 -8.19 -12.52 -15.91
CA GLN A 60 -8.67 -12.67 -17.28
C GLN A 60 -7.55 -12.72 -18.32
N ARG A 61 -6.53 -11.87 -18.20
CA ARG A 61 -5.48 -11.76 -19.23
C ARG A 61 -4.41 -12.84 -19.14
N VAL A 62 -4.12 -13.33 -17.93
CA VAL A 62 -2.93 -14.16 -17.69
C VAL A 62 -3.30 -15.47 -16.99
N ASN A 63 -3.89 -15.41 -15.80
CA ASN A 63 -4.06 -16.62 -15.00
C ASN A 63 -5.00 -17.62 -15.69
N ASN A 64 -6.11 -17.15 -16.26
CA ASN A 64 -7.06 -18.00 -16.97
C ASN A 64 -6.45 -18.65 -18.21
N GLU A 65 -5.54 -17.96 -18.92
CA GLU A 65 -4.83 -18.55 -20.07
C GLU A 65 -3.79 -19.59 -19.63
N LEU A 66 -2.99 -19.28 -18.59
CA LEU A 66 -2.00 -20.22 -18.04
C LEU A 66 -2.66 -21.48 -17.43
N MET A 67 -3.82 -21.30 -16.79
CA MET A 67 -4.62 -22.40 -16.25
C MET A 67 -5.52 -23.06 -17.31
N GLN A 68 -5.46 -22.61 -18.57
CA GLN A 68 -6.22 -23.16 -19.69
C GLN A 68 -7.75 -23.11 -19.50
N VAL A 69 -8.24 -22.16 -18.71
CA VAL A 69 -9.68 -21.88 -18.52
C VAL A 69 -10.23 -21.09 -19.70
N THR A 70 -9.42 -20.20 -20.28
CA THR A 70 -9.79 -19.40 -21.46
C THR A 70 -8.64 -19.38 -22.46
N VAL A 71 -8.95 -19.08 -23.72
CA VAL A 71 -7.93 -18.86 -24.75
C VAL A 71 -8.27 -17.58 -25.53
N ASN A 72 -7.25 -16.75 -25.77
CA ASN A 72 -7.38 -15.62 -26.68
C ASN A 72 -7.31 -16.11 -28.13
N MET A 73 -8.38 -15.89 -28.90
CA MET A 73 -8.48 -16.38 -30.29
C MET A 73 -7.72 -15.53 -31.31
N GLY A 74 -7.11 -14.41 -30.92
CA GLY A 74 -6.34 -13.56 -31.82
C GLY A 74 -4.94 -14.13 -32.08
N ASP A 75 -4.38 -13.87 -33.27
CA ASP A 75 -3.11 -14.46 -33.73
C ASP A 75 -1.91 -13.48 -33.69
N THR A 76 -1.98 -12.44 -32.88
CA THR A 76 -0.83 -11.53 -32.65
C THR A 76 0.25 -12.20 -31.81
N GLU A 77 1.48 -11.69 -31.83
CA GLU A 77 2.54 -12.10 -30.88
C GLU A 77 2.19 -11.71 -29.42
N GLY A 78 2.94 -12.25 -28.46
CA GLY A 78 2.79 -11.97 -27.03
C GLY A 78 1.64 -12.73 -26.37
N LYS A 79 1.38 -13.97 -26.78
CA LYS A 79 0.25 -14.76 -26.27
C LYS A 79 0.61 -15.55 -25.03
N ILE A 80 -0.13 -15.31 -23.95
CA ILE A 80 0.08 -16.00 -22.67
C ILE A 80 -0.20 -17.50 -22.79
N PHE A 81 -1.23 -17.91 -23.53
CA PHE A 81 -1.49 -19.33 -23.79
C PHE A 81 -0.38 -20.05 -24.58
N ARG A 82 0.52 -19.31 -25.24
CA ARG A 82 1.74 -19.83 -25.88
C ARG A 82 2.99 -19.72 -24.99
N TYR A 83 2.80 -19.37 -23.71
CA TYR A 83 3.85 -19.08 -22.73
C TYR A 83 4.79 -17.93 -23.12
N GLU A 84 4.34 -17.04 -24.00
CA GLU A 84 5.10 -15.86 -24.39
C GLU A 84 4.82 -14.71 -23.41
N VAL A 85 5.49 -14.72 -22.27
CA VAL A 85 5.35 -13.71 -21.21
C VAL A 85 6.40 -12.62 -21.38
N ARG A 86 5.95 -11.38 -21.62
CA ARG A 86 6.85 -10.21 -21.76
C ARG A 86 7.34 -9.73 -20.40
N SER A 87 8.53 -9.13 -20.36
CA SER A 87 9.16 -8.64 -19.13
C SER A 87 8.27 -7.68 -18.33
N GLY A 88 7.56 -6.77 -19.00
CA GLY A 88 6.68 -5.79 -18.36
C GLY A 88 5.33 -6.33 -17.87
N GLU A 89 5.01 -7.62 -18.07
CA GLU A 89 3.70 -8.16 -17.65
C GLU A 89 3.52 -8.15 -16.11
N GLY A 90 4.61 -8.09 -15.33
CA GLY A 90 4.56 -7.99 -13.86
C GLY A 90 4.29 -6.57 -13.33
N ASP A 91 4.66 -5.54 -14.10
CA ASP A 91 4.78 -4.16 -13.60
C ASP A 91 3.45 -3.62 -13.05
N TYR A 92 2.35 -3.88 -13.75
CA TYR A 92 1.04 -3.36 -13.35
C TYR A 92 0.58 -3.91 -11.99
N LEU A 93 0.74 -5.21 -11.76
CA LEU A 93 0.37 -5.83 -10.49
C LEU A 93 1.32 -5.45 -9.38
N TRP A 94 2.63 -5.49 -9.64
CA TRP A 94 3.64 -5.07 -8.67
C TRP A 94 3.34 -3.67 -8.12
N ASN A 95 3.19 -2.69 -9.02
CA ASN A 95 2.90 -1.31 -8.64
C ASN A 95 1.53 -1.15 -7.95
N SER A 96 0.53 -1.90 -8.40
CA SER A 96 -0.81 -1.84 -7.79
C SER A 96 -0.80 -2.39 -6.37
N TRP A 97 -0.23 -3.57 -6.14
CA TRP A 97 -0.19 -4.20 -4.82
C TRP A 97 0.65 -3.42 -3.82
N TYR A 98 1.85 -2.95 -4.18
CA TYR A 98 2.65 -2.15 -3.27
C TYR A 98 2.01 -0.79 -2.98
N ARG A 99 1.34 -0.15 -3.94
CA ARG A 99 0.59 1.08 -3.66
C ARG A 99 -0.52 0.84 -2.62
N GLU A 100 -1.30 -0.22 -2.78
CA GLU A 100 -2.38 -0.51 -1.82
C GLU A 100 -1.87 -1.01 -0.47
N LEU A 101 -0.69 -1.66 -0.42
CA LEU A 101 -0.01 -1.94 0.85
C LEU A 101 0.31 -0.66 1.64
N THR A 102 0.68 0.43 0.98
CA THR A 102 0.85 1.74 1.66
C THR A 102 -0.47 2.17 2.29
N ASN A 103 -1.59 2.09 1.56
CA ASN A 103 -2.90 2.46 2.08
C ASN A 103 -3.31 1.57 3.26
N PHE A 104 -3.11 0.25 3.19
CA PHE A 104 -3.39 -0.63 4.32
C PHE A 104 -2.48 -0.34 5.52
N LYS A 105 -1.18 -0.10 5.32
CA LYS A 105 -0.28 0.31 6.41
C LYS A 105 -0.70 1.65 7.05
N ASP A 106 -1.17 2.60 6.26
CA ASP A 106 -1.71 3.87 6.76
C ASP A 106 -2.99 3.65 7.59
N ILE A 107 -3.88 2.73 7.19
CA ILE A 107 -5.05 2.32 8.01
C ILE A 107 -4.62 1.74 9.37
N TYR A 108 -3.53 0.96 9.40
CA TYR A 108 -3.00 0.37 10.64
C TYR A 108 -2.39 1.43 11.56
N GLN A 109 -1.65 2.40 11.01
CA GLN A 109 -1.07 3.50 11.78
C GLN A 109 -2.14 4.42 12.35
N GLY A 110 -3.27 4.59 11.65
CA GLY A 110 -4.37 5.45 12.08
C GLY A 110 -4.06 6.95 11.95
N GLY A 111 -5.10 7.76 12.16
CA GLY A 111 -4.99 9.23 12.22
C GLY A 111 -4.79 9.73 13.65
N GLU A 112 -5.03 11.02 13.88
CA GLU A 112 -4.84 11.67 15.20
C GLU A 112 -5.82 11.20 16.30
N ASP A 113 -6.91 10.49 15.97
CA ASP A 113 -7.91 10.05 16.94
C ASP A 113 -7.94 8.53 17.15
N ASN A 114 -8.07 8.15 18.44
CA ASN A 114 -8.34 6.81 18.99
C ASN A 114 -8.40 5.67 17.95
N LEU A 115 -7.26 5.01 17.78
CA LEU A 115 -7.06 3.86 16.90
C LEU A 115 -8.02 2.73 17.25
N ASN A 116 -9.05 2.56 16.43
CA ASN A 116 -9.97 1.44 16.51
C ASN A 116 -9.25 0.14 16.12
N ASP A 117 -9.10 -0.77 17.09
CA ASP A 117 -8.42 -2.06 16.89
C ASP A 117 -9.05 -2.91 15.77
N SER A 118 -10.34 -2.73 15.48
CA SER A 118 -10.96 -3.42 14.34
C SER A 118 -10.42 -2.93 13.00
N TYR A 119 -10.13 -1.63 12.82
CA TYR A 119 -9.48 -1.16 11.60
C TYR A 119 -8.04 -1.68 11.49
N LYS A 120 -7.30 -1.75 12.60
CA LYS A 120 -5.96 -2.37 12.61
C LYS A 120 -6.01 -3.83 12.19
N GLY A 121 -6.92 -4.61 12.78
CA GLY A 121 -7.07 -6.02 12.46
C GLY A 121 -7.49 -6.26 11.01
N ILE A 122 -8.43 -5.46 10.49
CA ILE A 122 -8.83 -5.51 9.08
C ILE A 122 -7.65 -5.15 8.17
N SER A 123 -6.89 -4.10 8.50
CA SER A 123 -5.69 -3.73 7.75
C SER A 123 -4.68 -4.87 7.70
N LEU A 124 -4.38 -5.52 8.81
CA LEU A 124 -3.44 -6.64 8.86
C LEU A 124 -3.90 -7.82 8.00
N ILE A 125 -5.19 -8.12 7.97
CA ILE A 125 -5.77 -9.13 7.07
C ILE A 125 -5.56 -8.74 5.60
N CYS A 126 -5.81 -7.48 5.25
CA CYS A 126 -5.59 -6.99 3.89
C CYS A 126 -4.10 -7.00 3.50
N GLN A 127 -3.19 -6.62 4.40
CA GLN A 127 -1.75 -6.73 4.19
C GLN A 127 -1.33 -8.18 3.97
N ALA A 128 -1.75 -9.10 4.85
CA ALA A 128 -1.50 -10.53 4.72
C ALA A 128 -1.97 -11.08 3.38
N TRP A 129 -3.18 -10.69 2.95
CA TRP A 129 -3.71 -11.07 1.64
C TRP A 129 -2.85 -10.55 0.50
N VAL A 130 -2.50 -9.26 0.48
CA VAL A 130 -1.71 -8.68 -0.61
C VAL A 130 -0.27 -9.22 -0.65
N TYR A 131 0.38 -9.39 0.51
CA TYR A 131 1.70 -10.02 0.55
C TYR A 131 1.65 -11.47 0.06
N SER A 132 0.60 -12.23 0.38
CA SER A 132 0.43 -13.58 -0.19
C SER A 132 0.33 -13.56 -1.72
N LEU A 133 -0.36 -12.58 -2.30
CA LEU A 133 -0.45 -12.42 -3.76
C LEU A 133 0.91 -12.07 -4.38
N ILE A 134 1.66 -11.17 -3.74
CA ILE A 134 3.00 -10.75 -4.19
C ILE A 134 3.93 -11.97 -4.22
N THR A 135 4.07 -12.65 -3.08
CA THR A 135 5.05 -13.74 -2.99
C THR A 135 4.61 -14.96 -3.81
N ASP A 136 3.31 -15.28 -3.90
CA ASP A 136 2.83 -16.35 -4.78
C ASP A 136 3.08 -16.07 -6.26
N THR A 137 3.25 -14.80 -6.64
CA THR A 137 3.50 -14.39 -8.03
C THR A 137 4.99 -14.27 -8.35
N TYR A 138 5.79 -13.75 -7.42
CA TYR A 138 7.18 -13.34 -7.69
C TYR A 138 8.24 -14.09 -6.87
N GLY A 139 7.84 -14.90 -5.89
CA GLY A 139 8.76 -15.53 -4.95
C GLY A 139 9.24 -14.54 -3.88
N ASP A 140 10.54 -14.41 -3.74
CA ASP A 140 11.18 -13.44 -2.85
C ASP A 140 10.77 -12.02 -3.25
N ALA A 141 10.50 -11.17 -2.27
CA ALA A 141 9.99 -9.82 -2.51
C ALA A 141 10.22 -8.90 -1.30
N PRO A 142 10.25 -7.57 -1.47
CA PRO A 142 10.27 -6.64 -0.34
C PRO A 142 9.12 -6.83 0.63
N TYR A 143 9.42 -7.11 1.90
CA TYR A 143 8.42 -7.31 2.95
C TYR A 143 8.73 -6.50 4.21
N LEU A 144 9.85 -6.78 4.89
CA LEU A 144 10.24 -6.13 6.15
C LEU A 144 10.55 -4.64 5.95
N GLU A 145 11.16 -4.34 4.80
CA GLU A 145 11.54 -2.98 4.41
C GLU A 145 10.57 -2.33 3.43
N SER A 146 9.51 -3.03 3.03
CA SER A 146 8.59 -2.54 2.02
C SER A 146 7.81 -1.31 2.49
N ASN A 147 7.45 -0.43 1.55
CA ASN A 147 6.62 0.75 1.78
C ASN A 147 7.23 1.81 2.73
N LYS A 148 8.54 1.78 2.97
CA LYS A 148 9.27 2.74 3.82
C LYS A 148 9.85 3.94 3.05
N GLY A 149 9.27 4.27 1.90
CA GLY A 149 9.73 5.41 1.08
C GLY A 149 9.64 6.76 1.82
N ARG A 150 8.63 6.96 2.68
CA ARG A 150 8.50 8.15 3.54
C ARG A 150 9.60 8.25 4.59
N GLU A 151 10.19 7.11 4.97
CA GLU A 151 11.31 7.01 5.92
C GLU A 151 12.67 7.10 5.21
N GLY A 152 12.68 7.25 3.88
CA GLY A 152 13.89 7.39 3.07
C GLY A 152 14.42 6.10 2.46
N ASN A 153 13.79 4.94 2.71
CA ASN A 153 14.20 3.69 2.07
C ASN A 153 13.56 3.56 0.68
N MET A 154 14.35 3.85 -0.36
CA MET A 154 13.94 3.77 -1.77
C MET A 154 14.36 2.45 -2.44
N THR A 155 15.15 1.63 -1.77
CA THR A 155 15.73 0.39 -2.31
C THR A 155 15.57 -0.74 -1.30
N PRO A 156 14.32 -1.14 -0.97
CA PRO A 156 14.09 -2.18 0.01
C PRO A 156 14.64 -3.52 -0.49
N VAL A 157 15.28 -4.26 0.41
CA VAL A 157 15.80 -5.60 0.09
C VAL A 157 14.66 -6.58 -0.14
N PHE A 158 14.96 -7.66 -0.88
CA PHE A 158 14.03 -8.76 -1.09
C PHE A 158 14.16 -9.74 0.07
N ASP A 159 13.05 -10.01 0.75
CA ASP A 159 12.96 -11.02 1.79
C ASP A 159 12.62 -12.38 1.18
N LEU A 160 13.12 -13.46 1.79
CA LEU A 160 12.84 -14.82 1.34
C LEU A 160 11.34 -15.12 1.45
N GLN A 161 10.75 -15.78 0.46
CA GLN A 161 9.33 -16.17 0.46
C GLN A 161 8.92 -16.90 1.76
N LYS A 162 9.79 -17.76 2.29
CA LYS A 162 9.56 -18.44 3.58
C LYS A 162 9.34 -17.45 4.72
N ASP A 163 10.18 -16.42 4.83
CA ASP A 163 10.12 -15.45 5.92
C ASP A 163 8.93 -14.50 5.73
N ILE A 164 8.57 -14.19 4.48
CA ILE A 164 7.31 -13.48 4.16
C ILE A 164 6.10 -14.27 4.67
N TYR A 165 6.04 -15.58 4.42
CA TYR A 165 4.95 -16.43 4.91
C TYR A 165 4.85 -16.48 6.43
N LEU A 166 5.98 -16.59 7.13
CA LEU A 166 6.01 -16.54 8.60
C LEU A 166 5.41 -15.21 9.10
N GLY A 167 5.86 -14.09 8.55
CA GLY A 167 5.31 -12.78 8.90
C GLY A 167 3.83 -12.61 8.52
N ILE A 168 3.36 -13.23 7.43
CA ILE A 168 1.94 -13.26 7.08
C ILE A 168 1.12 -13.94 8.18
N PHE A 169 1.57 -15.09 8.69
CA PHE A 169 0.88 -15.78 9.78
C PHE A 169 0.85 -14.94 11.06
N GLU A 170 1.96 -14.32 11.44
CA GLU A 170 2.03 -13.41 12.59
C GLU A 170 0.99 -12.28 12.48
N LYS A 171 0.88 -11.64 11.29
CA LYS A 171 -0.12 -10.60 11.04
C LYS A 171 -1.55 -11.10 11.20
N LEU A 172 -1.84 -12.33 10.74
CA LEU A 172 -3.18 -12.91 10.86
C LEU A 172 -3.54 -13.28 12.31
N GLU A 173 -2.56 -13.70 13.11
CA GLU A 173 -2.77 -13.94 14.55
C GLU A 173 -3.02 -12.64 15.31
N GLU A 174 -2.21 -11.61 15.06
CA GLU A 174 -2.41 -10.28 15.63
C GLU A 174 -3.78 -9.72 15.24
N ALA A 175 -4.16 -9.83 13.96
CA ALA A 175 -5.49 -9.43 13.49
C ALA A 175 -6.61 -10.17 14.22
N ASN A 176 -6.49 -11.49 14.39
CA ASN A 176 -7.48 -12.29 15.09
C ASN A 176 -7.64 -11.87 16.58
N ASN A 177 -6.54 -11.45 17.21
CA ASN A 177 -6.55 -10.92 18.58
C ASN A 177 -7.22 -9.54 18.65
N LEU A 178 -6.85 -8.61 17.76
CA LEU A 178 -7.42 -7.26 17.70
C LEU A 178 -8.94 -7.29 17.42
N LEU A 179 -9.38 -8.18 16.54
CA LEU A 179 -10.80 -8.31 16.18
C LEU A 179 -11.63 -9.06 17.23
N LYS A 180 -11.04 -9.57 18.31
CA LYS A 180 -11.76 -10.31 19.37
C LYS A 180 -12.76 -9.44 20.10
N THR A 181 -12.42 -8.18 20.35
CA THR A 181 -13.30 -7.20 21.04
C THR A 181 -14.50 -6.81 20.18
N ASN A 182 -14.42 -7.02 18.85
CA ASN A 182 -15.50 -6.75 17.92
C ASN A 182 -15.99 -5.28 17.97
N THR A 183 -15.06 -4.33 18.14
CA THR A 183 -15.34 -2.90 18.19
C THR A 183 -15.94 -2.44 16.86
N ALA A 184 -17.08 -1.75 16.89
CA ALA A 184 -17.76 -1.32 15.66
C ALA A 184 -16.88 -0.39 14.81
N ILE A 185 -16.98 -0.53 13.48
CA ILE A 185 -16.40 0.40 12.50
C ILE A 185 -17.53 1.05 11.68
N LEU A 186 -17.19 2.08 10.90
CA LEU A 186 -18.17 2.74 10.04
C LEU A 186 -18.56 1.79 8.89
N GLY A 187 -19.79 1.29 8.90
CA GLY A 187 -20.23 0.30 7.91
C GLY A 187 -20.12 0.76 6.46
N THR A 188 -20.31 2.05 6.18
CA THR A 188 -20.17 2.63 4.83
C THR A 188 -18.73 2.66 4.32
N SER A 189 -17.73 2.49 5.20
CA SER A 189 -16.32 2.39 4.81
C SER A 189 -15.90 0.99 4.35
N ASP A 190 -16.73 -0.02 4.59
CA ASP A 190 -16.45 -1.42 4.33
C ASP A 190 -17.38 -1.98 3.24
N PRO A 191 -16.91 -2.12 2.00
CA PRO A 191 -17.73 -2.63 0.90
C PRO A 191 -17.95 -4.15 0.97
N ILE A 192 -17.26 -4.88 1.85
CA ILE A 192 -17.25 -6.35 1.88
C ILE A 192 -18.25 -6.87 2.91
N TYR A 193 -18.15 -6.36 4.15
CA TYR A 193 -18.96 -6.85 5.26
C TYR A 193 -19.78 -5.76 5.95
N GLN A 194 -19.83 -4.55 5.40
CA GLN A 194 -20.63 -3.43 5.90
C GLN A 194 -20.38 -3.13 7.38
N GLY A 195 -19.13 -3.29 7.83
CA GLY A 195 -18.70 -3.06 9.21
C GLY A 195 -18.92 -4.24 10.15
N ASN A 196 -19.31 -5.41 9.64
CA ASN A 196 -19.42 -6.62 10.45
C ASN A 196 -18.02 -7.21 10.74
N VAL A 197 -17.45 -6.80 11.87
CA VAL A 197 -16.11 -7.19 12.31
C VAL A 197 -15.96 -8.71 12.56
N ALA A 198 -17.01 -9.36 13.04
CA ALA A 198 -17.00 -10.82 13.21
C ALA A 198 -16.80 -11.57 11.87
N ARG A 199 -17.34 -11.04 10.76
CA ARG A 199 -17.12 -11.59 9.41
C ARG A 199 -15.68 -11.38 8.93
N TRP A 200 -15.09 -10.22 9.22
CA TRP A 200 -13.66 -9.99 8.96
C TRP A 200 -12.78 -10.97 9.72
N ARG A 201 -13.06 -11.21 11.00
CA ARG A 201 -12.32 -12.19 11.81
C ARG A 201 -12.46 -13.61 11.24
N LYS A 202 -13.66 -13.98 10.77
CA LYS A 202 -13.88 -15.26 10.07
C LYS A 202 -13.09 -15.35 8.76
N PHE A 203 -13.03 -14.26 7.99
CA PHE A 203 -12.25 -14.20 6.77
C PHE A 203 -10.75 -14.35 7.04
N GLY A 204 -10.21 -13.65 8.04
CA GLY A 204 -8.80 -13.79 8.46
C GLY A 204 -8.43 -15.24 8.80
N ASN A 205 -9.26 -15.94 9.57
CA ASN A 205 -9.04 -17.37 9.89
C ASN A 205 -9.15 -18.27 8.65
N SER A 206 -10.06 -17.95 7.71
CA SER A 206 -10.19 -18.68 6.45
C SER A 206 -8.98 -18.49 5.54
N LEU A 207 -8.43 -17.27 5.49
CA LEU A 207 -7.21 -16.96 4.78
C LEU A 207 -6.02 -17.69 5.40
N TYR A 208 -5.90 -17.70 6.73
CA TYR A 208 -4.88 -18.45 7.45
C TYR A 208 -4.87 -19.93 7.00
N LEU A 209 -6.05 -20.58 7.02
CA LEU A 209 -6.18 -21.97 6.59
C LEU A 209 -5.74 -22.19 5.13
N ARG A 210 -6.15 -21.29 4.22
CA ARG A 210 -5.72 -21.37 2.81
C ARG A 210 -4.19 -21.30 2.69
N LEU A 211 -3.56 -20.40 3.43
CA LEU A 211 -2.12 -20.19 3.38
C LEU A 211 -1.34 -21.33 4.04
N LEU A 212 -1.88 -21.97 5.09
CA LEU A 212 -1.32 -23.21 5.62
C LEU A 212 -1.29 -24.33 4.57
N LEU A 213 -2.39 -24.50 3.82
CA LEU A 213 -2.44 -25.50 2.74
C LEU A 213 -1.46 -25.19 1.60
N ARG A 214 -1.12 -23.92 1.38
CA ARG A 214 -0.11 -23.53 0.40
C ARG A 214 1.28 -24.02 0.81
N VAL A 215 1.63 -23.84 2.09
CA VAL A 215 2.99 -24.14 2.60
C VAL A 215 3.14 -25.56 3.16
N SER A 216 2.07 -26.37 3.14
CA SER A 216 2.10 -27.75 3.65
C SER A 216 2.71 -28.77 2.67
N ALA A 217 2.92 -28.37 1.42
CA ALA A 217 3.40 -29.24 0.35
C ALA A 217 4.93 -29.26 0.24
#